data_AF-A0A1I6AMI0-F1
#
_entry.id   AF-A0A1I6AMI0-F1
#
_cell.length_a   1.000
_cell.length_b   1.000
_cell.length_c   1.000
_cell.angle_alpha   90.00
_cell.angle_beta   90.00
_cell.angle_gamma   90.00
#
_symmetry.space_group_name_H-M   'P 1'
#
loop_
_entity.id
_entity.type
_entity.pdbx_description
1 polymer ?
#
loop_
_entity_poly.entity_id
_entity_poly.type
_entity_poly.pdbx_seq_one_letter_code
_entity_poly.pdbx_strand_id
1 'polypeptide(L)'
;MAQRLAQTRPGALGALLYESCIPVTGEWAFGSWPEGPPVQIHGAEGDEFFGEDLPAARELVGIAGPELAELYSYPASALRFTDRTVCTRSDSTLSTV
;
A
#
# COMPACT_ATOMS: atom_id res chain seq x y z
N MET A 1 -0.34 -5.66 12.73
CA MET A 1 -0.26 -5.21 11.32
C MET A 1 -1.02 -3.89 11.19
N ALA A 2 -0.43 -2.88 10.55
CA ALA A 2 -0.99 -1.52 10.51
C ALA A 2 -2.36 -1.46 9.81
N GLN A 3 -2.49 -2.13 8.67
CA GLN A 3 -3.72 -2.16 7.89
C GLN A 3 -4.92 -2.69 8.69
N ARG A 4 -4.77 -3.80 9.40
CA ARG A 4 -5.83 -4.33 10.27
C ARG A 4 -6.29 -3.31 11.31
N LEU A 5 -5.37 -2.55 11.91
CA LEU A 5 -5.72 -1.52 12.89
C LEU A 5 -6.48 -0.37 12.23
N ALA A 6 -6.04 0.10 11.07
CA ALA A 6 -6.72 1.16 10.33
C ALA A 6 -8.14 0.76 9.92
N GLN A 7 -8.34 -0.52 9.55
CA GLN A 7 -9.65 -1.03 9.13
C GLN A 7 -10.62 -1.30 10.29
N THR A 8 -10.12 -1.75 11.43
CA THR A 8 -10.98 -2.32 12.50
C THR A 8 -11.05 -1.48 13.76
N ARG A 9 -10.20 -0.47 13.93
CA ARG A 9 -10.19 0.39 15.12
C ARG A 9 -11.00 1.67 14.88
N PRO A 10 -12.09 1.91 15.63
CA PRO A 10 -12.77 3.19 15.62
C PRO A 10 -11.81 4.34 15.95
N GLY A 11 -11.89 5.43 15.17
CA GLY A 11 -11.04 6.61 15.33
C GLY A 11 -9.66 6.50 14.68
N ALA A 12 -9.40 5.50 13.83
CA ALA A 12 -8.25 5.54 12.94
C ALA A 12 -8.36 6.76 12.00
N LEU A 13 -7.27 7.53 11.90
CA LEU A 13 -7.22 8.74 11.07
C LEU A 13 -6.74 8.47 9.64
N GLY A 14 -6.30 7.25 9.35
CA GLY A 14 -5.77 6.84 8.05
C GLY A 14 -4.63 5.85 8.17
N ALA A 15 -4.03 5.47 7.05
CA ALA A 15 -2.89 4.56 7.00
C ALA A 15 -1.88 4.94 5.90
N LEU A 16 -0.60 4.71 6.20
CA LEU A 16 0.46 4.66 5.19
C LEU A 16 0.96 3.22 5.17
N LEU A 17 0.79 2.54 4.03
CA LEU A 17 1.17 1.15 3.84
C LEU A 17 2.41 1.11 2.93
N TYR A 18 3.49 0.55 3.44
CA TYR A 18 4.74 0.41 2.69
C TYR A 18 4.98 -1.06 2.39
N GLU A 19 5.40 -1.34 1.15
CA GLU A 19 5.91 -2.63 0.68
C GLU A 19 4.90 -3.79 0.73
N SER A 20 3.66 -3.56 1.18
CA SER A 20 2.63 -4.58 1.27
C SER A 20 1.22 -3.99 1.29
N CYS A 21 0.23 -4.77 0.83
CA CYS A 21 -1.19 -4.45 0.92
C CYS A 21 -2.01 -5.73 0.99
N ILE A 22 -2.68 -5.98 2.12
CA ILE A 22 -3.56 -7.14 2.28
C ILE A 22 -4.88 -6.89 1.53
N PRO A 23 -5.51 -7.92 0.93
CA PRO A 23 -6.85 -7.80 0.36
C PRO A 23 -7.87 -7.21 1.35
N VAL A 24 -8.79 -6.41 0.83
CA VAL A 24 -9.93 -5.86 1.59
C VAL A 24 -11.23 -6.60 1.32
N THR A 25 -11.18 -7.60 0.43
CA THR A 25 -12.26 -8.54 0.13
C THR A 25 -11.75 -9.99 0.18
N GLY A 26 -12.66 -10.95 0.30
CA GLY A 26 -12.34 -12.38 0.31
C GLY A 26 -11.97 -12.96 1.69
N GLU A 27 -11.57 -14.23 1.70
CA GLU A 27 -11.35 -15.04 2.91
C GLU A 27 -10.21 -14.53 3.79
N TRP A 28 -9.18 -13.92 3.18
CA TRP A 28 -7.98 -13.47 3.86
C TRP A 28 -8.01 -11.99 4.27
N ALA A 29 -9.11 -11.29 3.99
CA ALA A 29 -9.29 -9.89 4.35
C ALA A 29 -9.62 -9.72 5.84
N PHE A 30 -9.25 -8.58 6.41
CA PHE A 30 -9.69 -8.21 7.76
C PHE A 30 -11.08 -7.56 7.79
N GLY A 31 -11.74 -7.48 6.63
CA GLY A 31 -12.97 -6.73 6.39
C GLY A 31 -12.76 -5.67 5.31
N SER A 32 -13.86 -5.01 4.93
CA SER A 32 -13.84 -3.91 3.98
C SER A 32 -13.06 -2.71 4.51
N TRP A 33 -12.53 -1.87 3.61
CA TRP A 33 -12.02 -0.57 4.02
C TRP A 33 -13.15 0.29 4.60
N PRO A 34 -12.98 0.88 5.80
CA PRO A 34 -14.00 1.73 6.40
C PRO A 34 -14.17 3.05 5.64
N GLU A 35 -15.36 3.61 5.67
CA GLU A 35 -15.63 4.93 5.10
C GLU A 35 -14.94 6.03 5.90
N GLY A 36 -14.17 6.90 5.22
CA GLY A 36 -13.59 8.12 5.80
C GLY A 36 -12.06 8.13 5.94
N PRO A 37 -11.40 7.13 6.56
CA PRO A 37 -9.96 7.16 6.74
C PRO A 37 -9.20 7.13 5.40
N PRO A 38 -8.34 8.13 5.12
CA PRO A 38 -7.50 8.11 3.93
C PRO A 38 -6.38 7.06 4.04
N VAL A 39 -5.87 6.64 2.89
CA VAL A 39 -4.82 5.62 2.79
C VAL A 39 -3.88 5.90 1.65
N GLN A 40 -2.58 5.79 1.92
CA GLN A 40 -1.56 5.77 0.87
C GLN A 40 -0.86 4.42 0.88
N ILE A 41 -0.65 3.87 -0.31
CA ILE A 41 0.05 2.62 -0.52
C ILE A 41 1.32 2.91 -1.32
N HIS A 42 2.45 2.41 -0.85
CA HIS A 42 3.77 2.69 -1.40
C HIS A 42 4.48 1.37 -1.71
N GLY A 43 4.68 1.08 -3.00
CA GLY A 43 5.33 -0.15 -3.45
C GLY A 43 6.46 0.10 -4.43
N ALA A 44 7.38 -0.86 -4.51
CA ALA A 44 8.51 -0.78 -5.43
C ALA A 44 8.19 -1.50 -6.75
N GLU A 45 8.48 -0.84 -7.87
CA GLU A 45 8.40 -1.42 -9.20
C GLU A 45 9.49 -2.48 -9.37
N GLY A 46 9.09 -3.71 -9.67
CA GLY A 46 10.00 -4.85 -9.78
C GLY A 46 10.27 -5.59 -8.47
N ASP A 47 9.59 -5.22 -7.37
CA ASP A 47 9.47 -6.06 -6.19
C ASP A 47 8.45 -7.19 -6.46
N GLU A 48 8.93 -8.44 -6.49
CA GLU A 48 8.08 -9.61 -6.75
C GLU A 48 6.99 -9.79 -5.70
N PHE A 49 7.27 -9.43 -4.43
CA PHE A 49 6.31 -9.58 -3.34
C PHE A 49 5.23 -8.51 -3.41
N PHE A 50 5.62 -7.25 -3.65
CA PHE A 50 4.61 -6.21 -3.88
C PHE A 50 3.83 -6.44 -5.18
N GLY A 51 4.42 -7.12 -6.17
CA GLY A 51 3.71 -7.57 -7.36
C GLY A 51 2.50 -8.46 -7.06
N GLU A 52 2.61 -9.32 -6.03
CA GLU A 52 1.49 -10.15 -5.55
C GLU A 52 0.41 -9.32 -4.84
N ASP A 53 0.81 -8.24 -4.14
CA ASP A 53 -0.09 -7.35 -3.40
C ASP A 53 -0.69 -6.22 -4.26
N LEU A 54 -0.14 -5.95 -5.45
CA LEU A 54 -0.58 -4.87 -6.33
C LEU A 54 -2.06 -4.94 -6.71
N PRO A 55 -2.66 -6.11 -7.01
CA PRO A 55 -4.10 -6.21 -7.23
C PRO A 55 -4.93 -5.75 -6.02
N ALA A 56 -4.53 -6.14 -4.80
CA ALA A 56 -5.20 -5.71 -3.58
C ALA A 56 -5.07 -4.20 -3.34
N ALA A 57 -3.89 -3.64 -3.64
CA ALA A 57 -3.67 -2.19 -3.56
C ALA A 57 -4.59 -1.42 -4.52
N ARG A 58 -4.72 -1.89 -5.78
CA ARG A 58 -5.61 -1.28 -6.78
C ARG A 58 -7.09 -1.42 -6.39
N GLU A 59 -7.50 -2.56 -5.87
CA GLU A 59 -8.86 -2.77 -5.37
C GLU A 59 -9.18 -1.80 -4.23
N LEU A 60 -8.28 -1.66 -3.26
CA LEU A 60 -8.45 -0.75 -2.13
C LEU A 60 -8.60 0.71 -2.59
N VAL A 61 -7.78 1.16 -3.56
CA VAL A 61 -7.94 2.50 -4.17
C VAL A 61 -9.30 2.64 -4.86
N GLY A 62 -9.75 1.61 -5.58
CA GLY A 62 -11.05 1.60 -6.23
C GLY A 62 -12.24 1.68 -5.26
N ILE A 63 -12.13 1.04 -4.09
CA ILE A 63 -13.18 1.04 -3.06
C ILE A 63 -13.20 2.35 -2.28
N ALA A 64 -12.06 2.85 -1.84
CA ALA A 64 -11.96 4.07 -1.04
C ALA A 64 -12.19 5.34 -1.89
N GLY A 65 -11.86 5.28 -3.18
CA GLY A 65 -12.01 6.38 -4.12
C GLY A 65 -10.80 7.33 -4.14
N PRO A 66 -10.66 8.13 -5.22
CA PRO A 66 -9.46 8.93 -5.49
C PRO A 66 -9.22 10.08 -4.50
N GLU A 67 -10.24 10.50 -3.76
CA GLU A 67 -10.12 11.55 -2.72
C GLU A 67 -9.53 11.02 -1.41
N LEU A 68 -9.58 9.69 -1.21
CA LEU A 68 -9.18 9.05 0.05
C LEU A 68 -8.06 8.04 -0.14
N ALA A 69 -7.76 7.60 -1.36
CA ALA A 69 -6.76 6.58 -1.59
C ALA A 69 -5.83 6.89 -2.75
N GLU A 70 -4.53 6.72 -2.49
CA GLU A 70 -3.45 6.94 -3.45
C GLU A 70 -2.50 5.75 -3.48
N LEU A 71 -2.02 5.38 -4.67
CA LEU A 71 -1.03 4.33 -4.87
C LEU A 71 0.21 4.93 -5.54
N TYR A 72 1.35 4.81 -4.85
CA TYR A 72 2.65 5.24 -5.31
C TYR A 72 3.52 4.05 -5.69
N SER A 73 4.13 4.11 -6.88
CA SER A 73 5.11 3.14 -7.35
C SER A 73 6.48 3.82 -7.47
N TYR A 74 7.51 3.17 -6.96
CA TYR A 74 8.88 3.68 -6.98
C TYR A 74 9.76 2.81 -7.88
N PRO A 75 10.53 3.37 -8.83
CA PRO A 75 11.50 2.60 -9.58
C PRO A 75 12.63 2.15 -8.65
N ALA A 76 12.50 0.95 -8.08
CA ALA A 76 13.45 0.37 -7.16
C ALA A 76 13.39 -1.15 -7.29
N SER A 77 14.47 -1.78 -7.74
CA SER A 77 14.53 -3.22 -7.97
C SER A 77 14.68 -4.05 -6.68
N ALA A 78 14.28 -3.52 -5.52
CA ALA A 78 14.60 -4.15 -4.24
C ALA A 78 13.47 -4.03 -3.23
N LEU A 79 13.19 -5.17 -2.58
CA LEU A 79 12.54 -5.23 -1.29
C LEU A 79 13.25 -4.27 -0.34
N ARG A 80 12.48 -3.47 0.42
CA ARG A 80 12.99 -2.51 1.41
C ARG A 80 13.55 -1.20 0.86
N PHE A 81 12.88 -0.61 -0.12
CA PHE A 81 13.22 0.74 -0.60
C PHE A 81 13.17 1.82 0.50
N THR A 82 12.47 1.55 1.60
CA THR A 82 12.38 2.45 2.77
C THR A 82 13.55 2.32 3.75
N ASP A 83 14.38 1.26 3.64
CA ASP A 83 15.47 0.97 4.58
C ASP A 83 16.84 1.29 3.96
N ARG A 84 17.44 2.39 4.41
CA ARG A 84 18.78 2.83 3.96
C ARG A 84 19.92 1.95 4.46
N THR A 85 19.67 1.02 5.39
CA THR A 85 20.70 0.09 5.88
C THR A 85 20.87 -1.13 4.99
N VAL A 86 19.88 -1.42 4.14
CA VAL A 86 19.98 -2.40 3.06
C VAL A 86 20.48 -1.67 1.81
N CYS A 87 21.62 -2.10 1.28
CA CYS A 87 22.20 -1.51 0.08
C CYS A 87 21.35 -1.90 -1.13
N THR A 88 20.38 -1.05 -1.48
CA THR A 88 19.54 -1.21 -2.67
C THR A 88 19.95 -0.14 -3.69
N ARG A 89 20.15 -0.52 -4.95
CA ARG A 89 20.59 0.41 -6.00
C ARG A 89 19.40 1.24 -6.46
N SER A 90 19.21 2.44 -5.91
CA SER A 90 18.14 3.36 -6.29
C SER A 90 18.57 4.32 -7.42
N ASP A 91 17.90 4.27 -8.57
CA ASP A 91 17.95 5.31 -9.61
C ASP A 91 16.58 6.00 -9.62
N SER A 92 16.52 7.23 -9.10
CA SER A 92 15.26 7.85 -8.66
C SER A 92 14.65 8.79 -9.71
N THR A 93 13.55 8.37 -10.34
CA THR A 93 12.60 9.25 -11.04
C THR A 93 11.17 8.93 -10.59
N LEU A 94 10.50 9.85 -9.90
CA LEU A 94 9.12 9.69 -9.42
C LEU A 94 8.12 9.92 -10.56
N SER A 95 7.14 9.02 -10.75
CA SER A 95 5.96 9.23 -11.60
C SER A 95 4.70 8.91 -10.81
N THR A 96 3.74 9.83 -10.79
CA THR A 96 2.40 9.62 -10.23
C THR A 96 1.52 9.02 -11.32
N VAL A 97 0.76 7.96 -11.01
CA VAL A 97 -0.19 7.28 -11.92
C VAL A 97 -1.62 7.50 -11.46
#